data_AF-A0A5J4PUM5-F1
#
_entry.id   AF-A0A5J4PUM5-F1
#
_cell.length_a   1.000
_cell.length_b   1.000
_cell.length_c   1.000
_cell.angle_alpha   90.00
_cell.angle_beta   90.00
_cell.angle_gamma   90.00
#
_symmetry.space_group_name_H-M   'P 1'
#
loop_
_entity.id
_entity.type
_entity.pdbx_description
1 polymer ?
#
loop_
_entity_poly.entity_id
_entity_poly.type
_entity_poly.pdbx_seq_one_letter_code
_entity_poly.pdbx_strand_id
1 'polypeptide(L)'
;MFRFEEPAYLWILMLLPFLMAFYLHSNYRKRKAIRRYGDPELMKQLMPDVSKYRPNVKFWLIFVAVGMFSLLLARPQFGAKLETVKRRGVEVIITLDISNSMLAQDVQPNRL
;
A
#
# COMPACT_ATOMS: atom_id res chain seq x y z
N MET A 1 15.92 0.95 10.15
CA MET A 1 16.08 0.39 8.79
C MET A 1 14.72 0.46 8.12
N PHE A 2 14.65 1.01 6.91
CA PHE A 2 13.43 1.10 6.10
C PHE A 2 13.39 -0.09 5.14
N ARG A 3 12.24 -0.77 5.05
CA ARG A 3 12.06 -1.89 4.12
C ARG A 3 10.62 -1.95 3.63
N PHE A 4 10.41 -2.54 2.47
CA PHE A 4 9.09 -2.94 1.99
C PHE A 4 8.89 -4.43 2.28
N GLU A 5 7.75 -4.81 2.83
CA GLU A 5 7.41 -6.22 3.04
C GLU A 5 7.15 -6.91 1.69
N GLU A 6 6.47 -6.21 0.78
CA GLU A 6 6.06 -6.75 -0.52
C GLU A 6 6.51 -5.83 -1.65
N PRO A 7 7.82 -5.77 -1.97
CA PRO A 7 8.36 -4.83 -2.95
C PRO A 7 7.83 -5.06 -4.38
N ALA A 8 7.25 -6.23 -4.68
CA ALA A 8 6.68 -6.54 -5.98
C ALA A 8 5.56 -5.55 -6.39
N TYR A 9 4.81 -5.00 -5.44
CA TYR A 9 3.75 -4.03 -5.75
C TYR A 9 4.26 -2.67 -6.22
N LEU A 10 5.57 -2.39 -6.05
CA LEU A 10 6.19 -1.18 -6.62
C LEU A 10 6.25 -1.22 -8.15
N TRP A 11 6.16 -2.39 -8.78
CA TRP A 11 6.06 -2.49 -10.24
C TRP A 11 4.80 -1.82 -10.80
N ILE A 12 3.75 -1.66 -9.99
CA ILE A 12 2.55 -0.89 -10.37
C ILE A 12 2.90 0.57 -10.67
N LEU A 13 3.98 1.12 -10.10
CA LEU A 13 4.44 2.47 -10.44
C LEU A 13 4.82 2.61 -11.91
N MET A 14 5.17 1.52 -12.61
CA MET A 14 5.38 1.54 -14.06
C MET A 14 4.10 1.82 -14.85
N LEU A 15 2.93 1.68 -14.25
CA LEU A 15 1.67 2.11 -14.85
C LEU A 15 1.55 3.63 -14.94
N LEU A 16 2.19 4.38 -14.04
CA LEU A 16 2.16 5.85 -14.03
C LEU A 16 2.71 6.50 -15.31
N PRO A 17 3.92 6.15 -15.82
CA PRO A 17 4.40 6.70 -17.08
C PRO A 17 3.48 6.32 -18.26
N PHE A 18 2.88 5.13 -18.24
CA PHE A 18 1.91 4.74 -19.27
C PHE A 18 0.63 5.59 -19.22
N LEU A 19 0.06 5.81 -18.02
CA LEU A 19 -1.09 6.70 -17.83
C LEU A 19 -0.77 8.13 -18.26
N MET A 20 0.43 8.63 -17.94
CA MET A 20 0.91 9.95 -18.36
C MET A 20 1.00 10.05 -19.88
N ALA A 21 1.66 9.09 -20.54
CA ALA A 21 1.78 9.04 -21.99
C ALA A 21 0.40 8.98 -22.68
N PHE A 22 -0.50 8.14 -22.18
CA PHE A 22 -1.87 8.04 -22.68
C PHE A 22 -2.61 9.38 -22.56
N TYR A 23 -2.48 10.05 -21.41
CA TYR A 23 -3.13 11.33 -21.17
C TYR A 23 -2.59 12.44 -22.08
N LEU A 24 -1.28 12.54 -22.24
CA LEU A 24 -0.64 13.47 -23.17
C LEU A 24 -1.06 13.19 -24.62
N HIS A 25 -1.08 11.92 -25.03
CA HIS A 25 -1.51 11.51 -26.36
C HIS A 25 -2.98 11.85 -26.63
N SER A 26 -3.87 11.58 -25.67
CA SER A 26 -5.29 11.92 -25.75
C SER A 26 -5.49 13.43 -25.90
N ASN A 27 -4.78 14.23 -25.10
CA ASN A 27 -4.81 15.69 -25.19
C ASN A 27 -4.26 16.21 -26.53
N TYR A 28 -3.17 15.61 -27.04
CA TYR A 28 -2.62 15.95 -28.34
C TYR A 28 -3.62 15.65 -29.47
N ARG A 29 -4.22 14.46 -29.48
CA ARG A 29 -5.23 14.07 -30.48
C ARG A 29 -6.45 14.97 -30.42
N LYS A 30 -6.93 15.30 -29.22
CA LYS A 30 -8.05 16.23 -29.02
C LYS A 30 -7.74 17.60 -29.62
N ARG A 31 -6.57 18.17 -29.33
CA ARG A 31 -6.13 19.46 -29.91
C ARG A 31 -6.01 19.40 -31.43
N LYS A 32 -5.45 18.31 -31.97
CA LYS A 32 -5.32 18.10 -33.43
C LYS A 32 -6.68 17.92 -34.12
N ALA A 33 -7.66 17.33 -33.45
CA ALA A 33 -9.02 17.20 -33.96
C ALA A 33 -9.73 18.57 -33.99
N ILE A 34 -9.68 19.34 -32.89
CA ILE A 34 -10.29 20.68 -32.83
C ILE A 34 -9.74 21.59 -33.94
N ARG A 35 -8.42 21.58 -34.16
CA ARG A 35 -7.79 22.35 -35.25
C ARG A 35 -8.21 21.92 -36.66
N ARG A 36 -8.72 20.70 -36.84
CA ARG A 36 -9.21 20.22 -38.14
C ARG A 36 -10.64 20.66 -38.44
N TYR A 37 -11.44 20.97 -37.41
CA TYR A 37 -12.84 21.36 -37.58
C TYR A 37 -13.07 22.87 -37.71
N GLY A 38 -12.02 23.69 -37.54
CA GLY A 38 -12.09 25.14 -37.75
C GLY A 38 -11.16 25.92 -36.83
N ASP A 39 -11.40 27.22 -36.74
CA ASP A 39 -10.65 28.12 -35.86
C ASP A 39 -10.87 27.71 -34.38
N PRO A 40 -9.79 27.46 -33.60
CA PRO A 40 -9.90 27.14 -32.18
C PRO A 40 -10.64 28.20 -31.34
N GLU A 41 -10.76 29.45 -31.77
CA GLU A 41 -11.59 30.46 -31.09
C GLU A 41 -13.08 30.26 -31.34
N LEU A 42 -13.49 30.02 -32.59
CA LEU A 42 -14.87 29.70 -32.95
C LEU A 42 -15.33 28.38 -32.29
N MET A 43 -14.46 27.37 -32.25
CA MET A 43 -14.74 26.10 -31.56
C MET A 43 -14.94 26.26 -30.06
N LYS A 44 -14.22 27.19 -29.40
CA LYS A 44 -14.45 27.48 -27.98
C LYS A 44 -15.79 28.15 -27.74
N GLN A 45 -16.22 29.04 -28.64
CA GLN A 45 -17.54 29.69 -28.55
C GLN A 45 -18.69 28.70 -28.77
N LEU A 46 -18.50 27.70 -29.63
CA LEU A 46 -19.48 26.64 -29.88
C LEU A 46 -19.56 25.60 -28.76
N MET A 47 -18.59 25.58 -27.84
CA MET A 47 -18.55 24.63 -26.73
C MET A 47 -18.31 25.35 -25.38
N PRO A 48 -19.23 26.20 -24.90
CA PRO A 48 -19.03 26.99 -23.67
C PRO A 48 -18.95 26.13 -22.40
N ASP A 49 -19.63 24.97 -22.38
CA ASP A 49 -19.75 24.13 -21.17
C ASP A 49 -18.57 23.18 -20.93
N VAL A 50 -17.60 23.08 -21.85
CA VAL A 50 -16.44 22.19 -21.65
C VAL A 50 -15.49 22.80 -20.64
N SER A 51 -15.54 22.26 -19.42
CA SER A 51 -14.57 22.58 -18.39
C SER A 51 -13.16 22.16 -18.78
N LYS A 52 -12.22 23.11 -18.75
CA LYS A 52 -10.78 22.86 -18.95
C LYS A 52 -10.15 22.11 -17.77
N TYR A 53 -10.73 22.24 -16.57
CA TYR A 53 -10.14 21.76 -15.32
C TYR A 53 -10.60 20.35 -14.95
N ARG A 54 -11.90 20.02 -15.17
CA ARG A 54 -12.45 18.71 -14.78
C ARG A 54 -11.65 17.51 -15.31
N PRO A 55 -11.23 17.46 -16.59
CA PRO A 55 -10.43 16.34 -17.09
C PRO A 55 -9.06 16.22 -16.42
N ASN A 56 -8.39 17.36 -16.18
CA ASN A 56 -7.09 17.41 -15.53
C ASN A 56 -7.20 16.93 -14.08
N VAL A 57 -8.19 17.42 -13.33
CA VAL A 57 -8.43 17.04 -11.93
C VAL A 57 -8.73 15.55 -11.83
N LYS A 58 -9.61 15.02 -12.69
CA LYS A 58 -9.92 13.59 -12.72
C LYS A 58 -8.67 12.74 -13.00
N PHE A 59 -7.85 13.16 -13.97
CA PHE A 59 -6.62 12.44 -14.29
C PHE A 59 -5.64 12.44 -13.10
N TRP A 60 -5.36 13.60 -12.51
CA TRP A 60 -4.44 13.71 -11.38
C TRP A 60 -4.93 12.98 -10.13
N LEU A 61 -6.24 12.99 -9.86
CA LEU A 61 -6.82 12.19 -8.78
C LEU A 61 -6.56 10.70 -8.97
N ILE A 62 -6.79 10.17 -10.18
CA ILE A 62 -6.53 8.75 -10.48
C ILE A 62 -5.03 8.46 -10.42
N PHE A 63 -4.20 9.35 -10.98
CA PHE A 63 -2.75 9.20 -11.01
C PHE A 63 -2.15 9.11 -9.60
N VAL A 64 -2.54 10.03 -8.72
CA VAL A 64 -2.10 10.03 -7.31
C VAL A 64 -2.67 8.81 -6.57
N ALA A 65 -3.95 8.48 -6.79
CA ALA A 65 -4.56 7.32 -6.16
C ALA A 65 -3.81 6.02 -6.49
N VAL A 66 -3.45 5.80 -7.76
CA VAL A 66 -2.64 4.63 -8.18
C VAL A 66 -1.27 4.63 -7.50
N GLY A 67 -0.60 5.78 -7.42
CA GLY A 67 0.68 5.91 -6.73
C GLY A 67 0.57 5.56 -5.24
N MET A 68 -0.44 6.10 -4.55
CA MET A 68 -0.69 5.82 -3.14
C MET A 68 -1.07 4.36 -2.90
N PHE A 69 -1.90 3.76 -3.75
CA PHE A 69 -2.25 2.35 -3.67
C PHE A 69 -1.04 1.44 -3.83
N SER A 70 -0.15 1.74 -4.79
CA SER A 70 1.09 0.98 -4.96
C SER A 70 1.97 1.03 -3.71
N LEU A 71 2.13 2.22 -3.10
CA LEU A 71 2.87 2.37 -1.85
C LEU A 71 2.21 1.65 -0.67
N LEU A 72 0.88 1.73 -0.56
CA LEU A 72 0.11 1.04 0.49
C LEU A 72 0.29 -0.47 0.39
N LEU A 73 0.17 -1.03 -0.81
CA LEU A 73 0.35 -2.47 -1.07
C LEU A 73 1.79 -2.93 -0.84
N ALA A 74 2.78 -2.07 -1.12
CA ALA A 74 4.18 -2.39 -0.87
C ALA A 74 4.53 -2.48 0.63
N ARG A 75 3.64 -2.01 1.52
CA ARG A 75 3.77 -2.05 2.98
C ARG A 75 5.12 -1.54 3.48
N PRO A 76 5.39 -0.23 3.38
CA PRO A 76 6.59 0.38 3.95
C PRO A 76 6.64 0.18 5.46
N GLN A 77 7.68 -0.47 5.95
CA GLN A 77 7.92 -0.70 7.37
C GLN A 77 9.10 0.15 7.85
N PHE A 78 8.87 0.90 8.92
CA PHE A 78 9.90 1.64 9.64
C PHE A 78 10.19 0.96 10.97
N GLY A 79 11.46 0.70 11.28
CA GLY A 79 11.87 0.23 12.61
C GLY A 79 11.64 -1.26 12.89
N ALA A 80 11.20 -2.04 11.91
CA ALA A 80 11.07 -3.49 12.07
C ALA A 80 12.46 -4.15 12.10
N LYS A 81 13.03 -4.32 13.30
CA LYS A 81 14.02 -5.37 13.54
C LYS A 81 13.29 -6.69 13.41
N LEU A 82 13.63 -7.51 12.42
CA LEU A 82 13.31 -8.93 12.48
C LEU A 82 14.12 -9.49 13.65
N GLU A 83 13.54 -9.51 14.85
CA GLU A 83 13.91 -10.54 15.80
C GLU A 83 13.44 -11.85 15.17
N THR A 84 14.34 -12.46 14.40
CA THR A 84 14.29 -13.88 14.15
C THR A 84 14.50 -14.51 15.51
N VAL A 85 13.42 -14.66 16.28
CA VAL A 85 13.39 -15.52 17.44
C VAL A 85 13.63 -16.91 16.86
N LYS A 86 14.92 -17.29 16.78
CA LYS A 86 15.30 -18.68 16.68
C LYS A 86 14.58 -19.31 17.85
N ARG A 87 13.52 -20.08 17.58
CA ARG A 87 12.93 -21.00 18.55
C ARG A 87 14.07 -21.94 18.96
N ARG A 88 14.86 -21.53 19.95
CA ARG A 88 15.64 -22.45 20.76
C ARG A 88 14.57 -23.26 21.47
N GLY A 89 14.58 -24.58 21.27
CA GLY A 89 13.76 -25.46 22.08
C GLY A 89 13.97 -25.06 23.53
N VAL A 90 12.89 -24.76 24.24
CA VAL A 90 13.00 -24.45 25.67
C VAL A 90 13.14 -25.79 26.35
N GLU A 91 14.33 -26.08 26.89
CA GLU A 91 14.52 -27.20 27.79
C GLU A 91 13.84 -26.86 29.11
N VAL A 92 12.70 -27.50 29.38
CA VAL A 92 11.95 -27.32 30.62
C VAL A 92 12.37 -28.42 31.58
N ILE A 93 13.01 -28.03 32.68
CA ILE A 93 13.32 -28.92 33.80
C ILE A 93 12.22 -28.71 34.85
N ILE A 94 11.45 -29.76 35.12
CA ILE A 94 10.44 -29.76 36.18
C ILE A 94 11.07 -30.39 37.41
N THR A 95 11.26 -29.60 38.46
CA THR A 95 11.71 -30.07 39.77
C THR A 95 10.52 -30.11 40.71
N LEU A 96 10.20 -31.30 41.23
CA LEU A 96 9.14 -31.51 42.21
C LEU A 96 9.77 -31.62 43.60
N ASP A 97 9.28 -30.85 44.57
CA ASP A 97 9.68 -31.04 45.97
C ASP A 97 8.98 -32.28 46.54
N ILE A 98 9.75 -33.16 47.20
CA ILE A 98 9.27 -34.38 47.87
C ILE A 98 9.52 -34.33 49.38
N SER A 99 9.77 -33.14 49.93
CA SER A 99 9.93 -32.94 51.37
C SER A 99 8.66 -33.35 52.14
N ASN A 100 8.81 -33.71 53.42
CA ASN A 100 7.68 -34.05 54.30
C ASN A 100 6.62 -32.95 54.38
N SER A 101 6.99 -31.69 54.09
CA SER A 101 6.05 -30.56 54.03
C SER A 101 5.03 -30.68 52.91
N MET A 102 5.33 -31.44 51.85
CA MET A 102 4.44 -31.67 50.72
C MET A 102 3.33 -32.70 51.04
N LEU A 103 3.46 -33.44 52.14
CA LEU A 103 2.40 -34.30 52.67
C LEU A 103 1.32 -33.54 53.48
N ALA A 104 1.42 -32.22 53.56
CA ALA A 104 0.40 -31.39 54.21
C ALA A 104 -0.98 -31.56 53.51
N GLN A 105 -2.04 -31.65 54.32
CA GLN A 105 -3.42 -31.90 53.87
C GLN A 105 -4.24 -30.61 53.68
N ASP A 106 -3.56 -29.47 53.51
CA ASP A 106 -4.21 -28.19 53.24
C ASP A 106 -4.81 -28.11 51.82
N VAL A 107 -4.37 -29.01 50.92
CA VAL A 107 -4.96 -29.28 49.61
C VAL A 107 -5.26 -30.79 49.52
N GLN A 108 -6.39 -31.20 48.95
CA GLN A 108 -6.68 -32.63 48.74
C GLN A 108 -6.02 -33.14 47.44
N PRO A 109 -5.38 -34.33 47.44
CA PRO A 109 -5.18 -35.25 48.57
C PRO A 109 -4.03 -34.82 49.52
N ASN A 110 -2.99 -34.17 49.00
CA ASN A 110 -1.97 -33.38 49.66
C ASN A 110 -1.32 -32.48 48.59
N ARG A 111 -0.18 -31.83 48.86
CA ARG A 111 0.51 -30.96 47.88
C ARG A 111 1.31 -31.72 46.82
N LEU A 112 1.31 -33.06 46.85
CA LEU A 112 1.86 -33.97 45.82
C LEU A 112 0.74 -34.47 44.90
#